data_AF-A0A2J6WVU7-F1
#
_entry.id   AF-A0A2J6WVU7-F1
#
_cell.length_a   1.000
_cell.length_b   1.000
_cell.length_c   1.000
_cell.angle_alpha   90.00
_cell.angle_beta   90.00
_cell.angle_gamma   90.00
#
_symmetry.space_group_name_H-M   'P 1'
#
loop_
_entity.id
_entity.type
_entity.pdbx_description
1 polymer ?
#
loop_
_entity_poly.entity_id
_entity_poly.type
_entity_poly.pdbx_seq_one_letter_code
_entity_poly.pdbx_strand_id
1 'polypeptide(L)'
;MQEPWMKKIVDEIRKEYGSVEIKKIGHNYYVYRVSSIYDKEKKRAKKISGEYIGRITMNGLEKKKPLPSPRSVFEYGNARILFLMAQEIIPDLQRLFPLHWKEIIAISITRTIMPVPIKYLESAWSKLYLSREIDASLSPNTISEKLRSIGSDWNSQREFYRMLIGKKSVIFLDLSSIFSYSENIRLAEKGYNKDHKGLRQINFALLFSDEPVMLKAMPGSIRDVKYFSSVLEEFDLSKCIIIMDRGFFSMENMEEMNRRGMRFIQPLRRNSKIIDYSIQLKESFVYRDRGIRYGIKSIGSFYLYLYEDVKMKGEEYSNLIEARVKGNKVKIDERRLGKISIISNMLMDGDKIYDLYKQREDIEQAFDGMKNELENDKTYLQDDDSLRGYFFIIFVSLYLYFRVMNIIKKAGLTKELSVNELLLELSRVYLQEYTDGKKTYTEIPERVENIISKLKVDILPKI
;
A
#
# COMPACT_ATOMS: atom_id res chain seq x y z
N MET A 1 57.53 -39.40 14.29
CA MET A 1 58.32 -39.13 13.08
C MET A 1 57.53 -38.20 12.17
N GLN A 2 57.98 -36.97 11.98
CA GLN A 2 57.41 -36.04 10.99
C GLN A 2 58.12 -36.26 9.65
N GLU A 3 57.37 -36.30 8.56
CA GLU A 3 57.90 -36.49 7.21
C GLU A 3 58.86 -35.34 6.82
N PRO A 4 59.94 -35.59 6.06
CA PRO A 4 60.99 -34.59 5.79
C PRO A 4 60.47 -33.27 5.20
N TRP A 5 59.44 -33.34 4.36
CA TRP A 5 58.83 -32.17 3.71
C TRP A 5 58.09 -31.25 4.69
N MET A 6 57.62 -31.77 5.83
CA MET A 6 56.88 -30.98 6.82
C MET A 6 57.77 -30.12 7.69
N LYS A 7 59.05 -30.48 7.86
CA LYS A 7 59.92 -29.85 8.88
C LYS A 7 59.99 -28.33 8.69
N LYS A 8 60.21 -27.88 7.45
CA LYS A 8 60.27 -26.45 7.10
C LYS A 8 58.94 -25.73 7.37
N ILE A 9 57.82 -26.34 6.99
CA ILE A 9 56.47 -25.80 7.17
C ILE A 9 56.13 -25.68 8.66
N VAL A 10 56.48 -26.68 9.46
CA VAL A 10 56.24 -26.68 10.91
C VAL A 10 57.07 -25.62 11.64
N ASP A 11 58.32 -25.41 11.20
CA ASP A 11 59.18 -24.36 11.77
C ASP A 11 58.65 -22.96 11.45
N GLU A 12 58.10 -22.74 10.24
CA GLU A 12 57.41 -21.50 9.87
C GLU A 12 56.14 -21.28 10.70
N ILE A 13 55.31 -22.32 10.89
CA ILE A 13 54.10 -22.26 11.72
C ILE A 13 54.44 -21.91 13.18
N ARG A 14 55.53 -22.47 13.73
CA ARG A 14 55.98 -22.18 15.10
C ARG A 14 56.47 -20.75 15.27
N LYS A 15 57.09 -20.17 14.23
CA LYS A 15 57.48 -18.74 14.23
C LYS A 15 56.26 -17.83 14.27
N GLU A 16 55.19 -18.18 13.54
CA GLU A 16 53.97 -17.36 13.46
C GLU A 16 53.05 -17.52 14.68
N TYR A 17 52.84 -18.76 15.14
CA TYR A 17 51.81 -19.09 16.15
C TYR A 17 52.38 -19.49 17.52
N GLY A 18 53.70 -19.55 17.67
CA GLY A 18 54.37 -20.00 18.89
C GLY A 18 54.23 -21.51 19.11
N SER A 19 53.98 -21.91 20.36
CA SER A 19 53.86 -23.32 20.74
C SER A 19 52.60 -23.96 20.14
N VAL A 20 52.80 -24.83 19.14
CA VAL A 20 51.73 -25.57 18.44
C VAL A 20 51.90 -27.09 18.58
N GLU A 21 50.78 -27.80 18.52
CA GLU A 21 50.70 -29.26 18.48
C GLU A 21 50.20 -29.71 17.12
N ILE A 22 50.88 -30.73 16.58
CA ILE A 22 50.52 -31.34 15.31
C ILE A 22 49.96 -32.71 15.60
N LYS A 23 48.69 -32.92 15.21
CA LYS A 23 48.00 -34.21 15.32
C LYS A 23 47.87 -34.83 13.93
N LYS A 24 48.30 -36.08 13.78
CA LYS A 24 48.01 -36.87 12.59
C LYS A 24 46.67 -37.58 12.81
N ILE A 25 45.69 -37.30 11.96
CA ILE A 25 44.37 -37.95 11.98
C ILE A 25 44.13 -38.48 10.57
N GLY A 26 44.10 -39.81 10.43
CA GLY A 26 44.15 -40.46 9.12
C GLY A 26 45.43 -40.13 8.35
N HIS A 27 45.29 -39.70 7.09
CA HIS A 27 46.39 -39.26 6.23
C HIS A 27 46.72 -37.76 6.36
N ASN A 28 46.07 -37.04 7.27
CA ASN A 28 46.14 -35.59 7.36
C ASN A 28 46.83 -35.13 8.64
N TYR A 29 47.50 -33.98 8.55
CA TYR A 29 48.18 -33.34 9.67
C TYR A 29 47.47 -32.05 10.03
N TYR A 30 47.08 -31.91 11.30
CA TYR A 30 46.28 -30.81 11.81
C TYR A 30 47.03 -30.07 12.91
N VAL A 31 46.94 -28.74 12.91
CA VAL A 31 47.66 -27.87 13.83
C VAL A 31 46.70 -27.29 14.87
N TYR A 32 47.10 -27.36 16.15
CA TYR A 32 46.37 -26.81 17.28
C TYR A 32 47.28 -25.91 18.11
N ARG A 33 46.74 -24.84 18.71
CA ARG A 33 47.46 -24.09 19.74
C ARG A 33 47.73 -24.99 20.94
N VAL A 34 48.86 -24.77 21.61
CA VAL A 34 49.19 -25.47 22.85
C VAL A 34 49.22 -24.47 23.98
N SER A 35 48.52 -24.80 25.06
CA SER A 35 48.72 -24.18 26.35
C SER A 35 49.04 -25.25 27.39
N SER A 36 49.52 -24.82 28.56
CA SER A 36 49.80 -25.71 29.68
C SER A 36 49.02 -25.24 30.90
N ILE A 37 48.28 -26.17 31.51
CA ILE A 37 47.65 -25.95 32.82
C ILE A 37 48.46 -26.73 33.86
N TYR A 38 48.68 -26.14 35.03
CA TYR A 38 49.35 -26.83 36.13
C TYR A 38 48.42 -27.91 36.70
N ASP A 39 48.86 -29.17 36.65
CA ASP A 39 48.13 -30.31 37.21
C ASP A 39 48.55 -30.49 38.68
N LYS A 40 47.64 -30.14 39.61
CA LYS A 40 47.90 -30.14 41.06
C LYS A 40 48.13 -31.55 41.62
N GLU A 41 47.53 -32.58 41.03
CA GLU A 41 47.70 -33.97 41.48
C GLU A 41 49.06 -34.52 41.05
N LYS A 42 49.45 -34.23 39.81
CA LYS A 42 50.72 -34.72 39.24
C LYS A 42 51.90 -33.78 39.51
N LYS A 43 51.67 -32.66 40.22
CA LYS A 43 52.64 -31.60 40.54
C LYS A 43 53.50 -31.15 39.35
N ARG A 44 52.91 -31.11 38.15
CA ARG A 44 53.63 -30.76 36.91
C ARG A 44 52.73 -30.05 35.91
N ALA A 45 53.33 -29.31 34.99
CA ALA A 45 52.60 -28.73 33.86
C ALA A 45 52.03 -29.84 32.97
N LYS A 46 50.71 -29.79 32.73
CA LYS A 46 50.00 -30.67 31.80
C LYS A 46 49.67 -29.89 30.54
N LYS A 47 50.15 -30.40 29.41
CA LYS A 47 49.84 -29.88 28.08
C LYS A 47 48.36 -30.07 27.78
N ILE A 48 47.71 -29.03 27.27
CA ILE A 48 46.35 -29.08 26.74
C ILE A 48 46.35 -28.56 25.28
N SER A 49 45.71 -29.32 24.40
CA SER A 49 45.43 -28.88 23.03
C SER A 49 44.33 -27.82 23.08
N GLY A 50 44.61 -26.63 22.58
CA GLY A 50 43.65 -25.53 22.44
C GLY A 50 43.02 -25.47 21.05
N GLU A 51 42.82 -24.24 20.57
CA GLU A 51 42.13 -23.93 19.30
C GLU A 51 42.77 -24.60 18.07
N TYR A 52 41.93 -25.09 17.16
CA TYR A 52 42.33 -25.62 15.84
C TYR A 52 42.73 -24.48 14.90
N ILE A 53 43.98 -24.51 14.41
CA ILE A 53 44.57 -23.46 13.55
C ILE A 53 44.36 -23.78 12.06
N GLY A 54 44.50 -25.04 11.63
CA GLY A 54 44.46 -25.40 10.20
C GLY A 54 45.08 -26.76 9.88
N ARG A 55 45.08 -27.12 8.59
CA ARG A 55 45.64 -28.38 8.06
C ARG A 55 46.95 -28.12 7.34
N ILE A 56 47.95 -28.98 7.54
CA ILE A 56 49.21 -28.94 6.81
C ILE A 56 49.05 -29.68 5.48
N THR A 57 49.46 -29.01 4.40
CA THR A 57 49.54 -29.55 3.03
C THR A 57 50.94 -29.35 2.47
N MET A 58 51.28 -29.96 1.32
CA MET A 58 52.57 -29.76 0.67
C MET A 58 52.85 -28.30 0.29
N ASN A 59 51.80 -27.47 0.16
CA ASN A 59 51.90 -26.06 -0.17
C ASN A 59 51.95 -25.15 1.07
N GLY A 60 51.93 -25.71 2.29
CA GLY A 60 51.98 -24.96 3.55
C GLY A 60 50.75 -25.20 4.45
N LEU A 61 50.56 -24.29 5.40
CA LEU A 61 49.41 -24.32 6.33
C LEU A 61 48.15 -23.78 5.66
N GLU A 62 47.18 -24.65 5.37
CA GLU A 62 45.81 -24.24 5.07
C GLU A 62 45.12 -23.84 6.38
N LYS A 63 45.14 -22.54 6.68
CA LYS A 63 44.48 -21.96 7.86
C LYS A 63 42.99 -22.33 7.85
N LYS A 64 42.45 -22.62 9.03
CA LYS A 64 41.00 -22.77 9.25
C LYS A 64 40.33 -21.51 8.69
N LYS A 65 39.57 -21.66 7.60
CA LYS A 65 38.74 -20.55 7.12
C LYS A 65 37.77 -20.17 8.25
N PRO A 66 37.65 -18.88 8.60
CA PRO A 66 36.57 -18.47 9.49
C PRO A 66 35.25 -19.00 8.91
N LEU A 67 34.39 -19.52 9.77
CA LEU A 67 33.02 -19.82 9.35
C LEU A 67 32.45 -18.53 8.73
N PRO A 68 31.76 -18.59 7.58
CA PRO A 68 31.08 -17.43 7.05
C PRO A 68 30.16 -16.90 8.15
N SER A 69 30.43 -15.69 8.63
CA SER A 69 29.57 -14.99 9.58
C SER A 69 28.66 -14.05 8.78
N PRO A 70 27.37 -13.91 9.16
CA PRO A 70 26.51 -12.94 8.53
C PRO A 70 27.10 -11.53 8.74
N ARG A 71 27.40 -10.84 7.63
CA ARG A 71 27.95 -9.48 7.64
C ARG A 71 26.84 -8.46 7.80
N SER A 72 25.67 -8.74 7.23
CA SER A 72 24.50 -7.88 7.30
C SER A 72 23.23 -8.72 7.20
N VAL A 73 22.18 -8.26 7.86
CA VAL A 73 20.86 -8.90 7.89
C VAL A 73 19.85 -7.84 7.50
N PHE A 74 18.96 -8.16 6.57
CA PHE A 74 17.96 -7.24 6.03
C PHE A 74 16.57 -7.86 6.10
N GLU A 75 15.54 -7.05 6.35
CA GLU A 75 14.16 -7.45 6.12
C GLU A 75 13.92 -7.67 4.63
N TYR A 76 13.21 -8.74 4.26
CA TYR A 76 13.08 -9.16 2.87
C TYR A 76 11.62 -9.37 2.44
N GLY A 77 10.85 -10.19 3.15
CA GLY A 77 9.56 -10.70 2.66
C GLY A 77 8.54 -9.59 2.38
N ASN A 78 8.37 -8.66 3.32
CA ASN A 78 7.43 -7.53 3.24
C ASN A 78 7.75 -6.57 2.09
N ALA A 79 9.02 -6.21 1.91
CA ALA A 79 9.46 -5.38 0.80
C ALA A 79 9.34 -6.10 -0.55
N ARG A 80 9.65 -7.40 -0.57
CA ARG A 80 9.60 -8.19 -1.81
C ARG A 80 8.20 -8.30 -2.37
N ILE A 81 7.19 -8.61 -1.54
CA ILE A 81 5.81 -8.70 -2.04
C ILE A 81 5.35 -7.37 -2.67
N LEU A 82 5.66 -6.24 -2.03
CA LEU A 82 5.30 -4.91 -2.56
C LEU A 82 6.07 -4.59 -3.85
N PHE A 83 7.34 -4.97 -3.93
CA PHE A 83 8.13 -4.79 -5.14
C PHE A 83 7.60 -5.62 -6.31
N LEU A 84 7.11 -6.84 -6.05
CA LEU A 84 6.43 -7.66 -7.06
C LEU A 84 5.14 -6.99 -7.53
N MET A 85 4.38 -6.36 -6.63
CA MET A 85 3.19 -5.59 -7.02
C MET A 85 3.54 -4.36 -7.86
N ALA A 86 4.69 -3.74 -7.57
CA ALA A 86 5.18 -2.58 -8.29
C ALA A 86 5.64 -2.90 -9.72
N GLN A 87 5.99 -4.15 -10.05
CA GLN A 87 6.48 -4.53 -11.38
C GLN A 87 5.53 -4.13 -12.52
N GLU A 88 4.23 -4.12 -12.27
CA GLU A 88 3.23 -3.72 -13.28
C GLU A 88 3.26 -2.24 -13.63
N ILE A 89 3.77 -1.38 -12.73
CA ILE A 89 3.81 0.08 -12.92
C ILE A 89 5.24 0.63 -13.08
N ILE A 90 6.27 -0.15 -12.75
CA ILE A 90 7.68 0.28 -12.87
C ILE A 90 8.04 0.70 -14.30
N PRO A 91 7.66 -0.01 -15.39
CA PRO A 91 7.99 0.43 -16.75
C PRO A 91 7.38 1.79 -17.09
N ASP A 92 6.14 2.02 -16.65
CA ASP A 92 5.44 3.28 -16.88
C ASP A 92 6.09 4.42 -16.08
N LEU A 93 6.47 4.15 -14.82
CA LEU A 93 7.21 5.10 -13.98
C LEU A 93 8.61 5.40 -14.52
N GLN A 94 9.33 4.41 -15.05
CA GLN A 94 10.65 4.61 -15.67
C GLN A 94 10.56 5.52 -16.90
N ARG A 95 9.50 5.35 -17.69
CA ARG A 95 9.26 6.16 -18.89
C ARG A 95 8.86 7.60 -18.54
N LEU A 96 7.98 7.78 -17.55
CA LEU A 96 7.39 9.09 -17.21
C LEU A 96 8.23 9.87 -16.19
N PHE A 97 8.91 9.18 -15.28
CA PHE A 97 9.77 9.76 -14.24
C PHE A 97 11.18 9.14 -14.27
N PRO A 98 11.92 9.23 -15.38
CA PRO A 98 13.20 8.53 -15.55
C PRO A 98 14.24 8.87 -14.48
N LEU A 99 14.19 10.09 -13.92
CA LEU A 99 15.11 10.56 -12.88
C LEU A 99 14.67 10.21 -11.45
N HIS A 100 13.41 9.81 -11.24
CA HIS A 100 12.81 9.72 -9.91
C HIS A 100 12.04 8.42 -9.65
N TRP A 101 11.90 7.52 -10.63
CA TRP A 101 11.12 6.29 -10.49
C TRP A 101 11.62 5.41 -9.33
N LYS A 102 12.95 5.39 -9.09
CA LYS A 102 13.55 4.63 -7.99
C LYS A 102 13.07 5.15 -6.64
N GLU A 103 13.07 6.47 -6.45
CA GLU A 103 12.60 7.09 -5.21
C GLU A 103 11.10 6.99 -5.06
N ILE A 104 10.33 7.12 -6.15
CA ILE A 104 8.88 6.89 -6.12
C ILE A 104 8.60 5.49 -5.56
N ILE A 105 9.26 4.46 -6.08
CA ILE A 105 9.09 3.08 -5.60
C ILE A 105 9.61 2.90 -4.17
N ALA A 106 10.82 3.36 -3.87
CA ALA A 106 11.44 3.17 -2.56
C ALA A 106 10.65 3.85 -1.45
N ILE A 107 10.21 5.10 -1.66
CA ILE A 107 9.37 5.82 -0.69
C ILE A 107 8.03 5.11 -0.55
N SER A 108 7.38 4.75 -1.66
CA SER A 108 6.05 4.13 -1.60
C SER A 108 6.05 2.77 -0.91
N ILE A 109 7.04 1.91 -1.18
CA ILE A 109 7.21 0.64 -0.48
C ILE A 109 7.46 0.87 1.01
N THR A 110 8.39 1.76 1.35
CA THR A 110 8.73 2.06 2.75
C THR A 110 7.52 2.54 3.52
N ARG A 111 6.74 3.47 2.96
CA ARG A 111 5.52 4.01 3.57
C ARG A 111 4.44 2.96 3.74
N THR A 112 4.26 2.10 2.74
CA THR A 112 3.26 1.02 2.79
C THR A 112 3.59 0.00 3.89
N ILE A 113 4.87 -0.29 4.14
CA ILE A 113 5.30 -1.17 5.23
C ILE A 113 5.18 -0.46 6.58
N MET A 114 5.68 0.77 6.65
CA MET A 114 5.80 1.52 7.88
C MET A 114 5.63 3.01 7.57
N PRO A 115 4.47 3.61 7.89
CA PRO A 115 4.24 5.03 7.69
C PRO A 115 5.06 5.82 8.71
N VAL A 116 6.32 6.08 8.35
CA VAL A 116 7.26 6.88 9.14
C VAL A 116 7.32 8.31 8.60
N PRO A 117 7.53 9.31 9.48
CA PRO A 117 7.83 10.67 9.05
C PRO A 117 8.97 10.72 8.04
N ILE A 118 8.93 11.65 7.09
CA ILE A 118 9.92 11.78 5.99
C ILE A 118 11.37 11.71 6.49
N LYS A 119 11.69 12.30 7.64
CA LYS A 119 13.04 12.29 8.22
C LYS A 119 13.60 10.90 8.56
N TYR A 120 12.77 9.87 8.65
CA TYR A 120 13.16 8.50 8.95
C TYR A 120 13.14 7.56 7.75
N LEU A 121 12.74 8.03 6.57
CA LEU A 121 12.60 7.18 5.37
C LEU A 121 13.93 6.51 4.98
N GLU A 122 15.06 7.21 5.05
CA GLU A 122 16.38 6.63 4.77
C GLU A 122 16.73 5.49 5.74
N SER A 123 16.44 5.67 7.03
CA SER A 123 16.71 4.65 8.05
C SER A 123 15.77 3.44 7.90
N ALA A 124 14.52 3.66 7.51
CA ALA A 124 13.59 2.57 7.25
C ALA A 124 13.96 1.80 5.97
N TRP A 125 14.30 2.51 4.89
CA TRP A 125 14.70 1.92 3.62
C TRP A 125 15.97 1.08 3.72
N SER A 126 16.99 1.56 4.46
CA SER A 126 18.27 0.84 4.63
C SER A 126 18.16 -0.49 5.38
N LYS A 127 17.05 -0.74 6.09
CA LYS A 127 16.77 -2.04 6.71
C LYS A 127 16.24 -3.07 5.72
N LEU A 128 15.65 -2.62 4.62
CA LEU A 128 15.06 -3.49 3.61
C LEU A 128 16.14 -3.96 2.65
N TYR A 129 16.12 -5.24 2.28
CA TYR A 129 17.07 -5.78 1.32
C TYR A 129 17.00 -5.08 -0.04
N LEU A 130 15.80 -4.60 -0.38
CA LEU A 130 15.52 -3.88 -1.62
C LEU A 130 16.40 -2.62 -1.79
N SER A 131 16.92 -2.04 -0.71
CA SER A 131 17.90 -0.94 -0.77
C SER A 131 19.24 -1.33 -1.41
N ARG A 132 19.56 -2.63 -1.49
CA ARG A 132 20.72 -3.16 -2.22
C ARG A 132 20.46 -3.36 -3.70
N GLU A 133 19.19 -3.45 -4.10
CA GLU A 133 18.77 -3.69 -5.49
C GLU A 133 18.36 -2.39 -6.18
N ILE A 134 17.82 -1.43 -5.43
CA ILE A 134 17.39 -0.13 -5.92
C ILE A 134 18.17 0.96 -5.20
N ASP A 135 19.11 1.55 -5.94
CA ASP A 135 19.88 2.70 -5.48
C ASP A 135 19.01 3.97 -5.54
N ALA A 136 18.31 4.25 -4.44
CA ALA A 136 17.40 5.38 -4.26
C ALA A 136 17.92 6.29 -3.14
N SER A 137 18.05 7.60 -3.40
CA SER A 137 18.54 8.54 -2.38
C SER A 137 17.39 9.15 -1.58
N LEU A 138 17.27 8.75 -0.31
CA LEU A 138 16.15 9.10 0.58
C LEU A 138 16.55 10.03 1.75
N SER A 139 17.64 10.78 1.62
CA SER A 139 17.98 11.78 2.65
C SER A 139 16.88 12.86 2.75
N PRO A 140 16.60 13.43 3.93
CA PRO A 140 15.48 14.36 4.11
C PRO A 140 15.52 15.59 3.19
N ASN A 141 16.72 16.12 2.92
CA ASN A 141 16.90 17.26 2.02
C ASN A 141 16.60 16.86 0.57
N THR A 142 17.08 15.69 0.15
CA THR A 142 16.86 15.16 -1.19
C THR A 142 15.39 14.83 -1.44
N ILE A 143 14.67 14.34 -0.43
CA ILE A 143 13.24 14.01 -0.58
C ILE A 143 12.42 15.27 -0.85
N SER A 144 12.66 16.36 -0.11
CA SER A 144 11.93 17.61 -0.32
C SER A 144 12.09 18.15 -1.75
N GLU A 145 13.31 18.09 -2.30
CA GLU A 145 13.59 18.47 -3.68
C GLU A 145 12.89 17.54 -4.69
N LYS A 146 12.98 16.23 -4.48
CA LYS A 146 12.35 15.22 -5.35
C LYS A 146 10.83 15.33 -5.36
N LEU A 147 10.19 15.51 -4.20
CA LEU A 147 8.73 15.71 -4.11
C LEU A 147 8.31 16.94 -4.91
N ARG A 148 9.05 18.04 -4.80
CA ARG A 148 8.78 19.25 -5.59
C ARG A 148 8.91 19.00 -7.09
N SER A 149 9.96 18.30 -7.54
CA SER A 149 10.16 17.97 -8.95
C SER A 149 9.12 17.01 -9.52
N ILE A 150 8.73 15.99 -8.75
CA ILE A 150 7.66 15.06 -9.13
C ILE A 150 6.34 15.82 -9.21
N GLY A 151 6.09 16.68 -8.24
CA GLY A 151 4.85 17.43 -8.09
C GLY A 151 4.62 18.52 -9.15
N SER A 152 5.69 19.16 -9.60
CA SER A 152 5.63 20.16 -10.67
C SER A 152 5.44 19.53 -12.06
N ASP A 153 5.85 18.26 -12.26
CA ASP A 153 5.62 17.52 -13.49
C ASP A 153 4.21 16.91 -13.55
N TRP A 154 3.22 17.79 -13.67
CA TRP A 154 1.83 17.38 -13.81
C TRP A 154 1.58 16.55 -15.08
N ASN A 155 2.34 16.79 -16.16
CA ASN A 155 2.14 16.08 -17.42
C ASN A 155 2.43 14.58 -17.27
N SER A 156 3.54 14.24 -16.62
CA SER A 156 3.89 12.84 -16.33
C SER A 156 2.91 12.18 -15.37
N GLN A 157 2.45 12.89 -14.33
CA GLN A 157 1.41 12.39 -13.42
C GLN A 157 0.10 12.12 -14.17
N ARG A 158 -0.35 13.08 -14.97
CA ARG A 158 -1.58 12.97 -15.76
C ARG A 158 -1.52 11.80 -16.72
N GLU A 159 -0.41 11.64 -17.45
CA GLU A 159 -0.25 10.50 -18.37
C GLU A 159 -0.25 9.17 -17.62
N PHE A 160 0.42 9.08 -16.48
CA PHE A 160 0.39 7.88 -15.63
C PHE A 160 -1.04 7.52 -15.22
N TYR A 161 -1.82 8.50 -14.73
CA TYR A 161 -3.23 8.28 -14.37
C TYR A 161 -4.08 7.87 -15.59
N ARG A 162 -3.88 8.47 -16.76
CA ARG A 162 -4.59 8.09 -17.99
C ARG A 162 -4.35 6.64 -18.36
N MET A 163 -3.12 6.15 -18.21
CA MET A 163 -2.78 4.75 -18.49
C MET A 163 -3.48 3.79 -17.54
N LEU A 164 -3.57 4.13 -16.25
CA LEU A 164 -4.27 3.31 -15.26
C LEU A 164 -5.79 3.32 -15.49
N ILE A 165 -6.36 4.50 -15.71
CA ILE A 165 -7.79 4.68 -16.05
C ILE A 165 -8.16 3.88 -17.30
N GLY A 166 -7.31 3.91 -18.34
CA GLY A 166 -7.56 3.20 -19.60
C GLY A 166 -7.62 1.67 -19.47
N LYS A 167 -7.16 1.09 -18.36
CA LYS A 167 -7.24 -0.33 -18.04
C LYS A 167 -8.53 -0.72 -17.31
N LYS A 168 -9.41 0.23 -16.98
CA LYS A 168 -10.62 0.01 -16.16
C LYS A 168 -11.91 0.20 -16.94
N SER A 169 -12.97 -0.44 -16.45
CA SER A 169 -14.34 -0.35 -17.01
C SER A 169 -15.34 0.31 -16.07
N VAL A 170 -15.05 0.33 -14.76
CA VAL A 170 -15.89 0.94 -13.73
C VAL A 170 -15.00 1.80 -12.86
N ILE A 171 -15.42 3.04 -12.62
CA ILE A 171 -14.69 4.00 -11.80
C ILE A 171 -15.63 4.62 -10.78
N PHE A 172 -15.28 4.47 -9.52
CA PHE A 172 -15.83 5.19 -8.40
C PHE A 172 -15.11 6.51 -8.25
N LEU A 173 -15.86 7.59 -8.10
CA LEU A 173 -15.34 8.92 -7.83
C LEU A 173 -15.85 9.38 -6.48
N ASP A 174 -14.92 9.76 -5.63
CA ASP A 174 -15.25 10.39 -4.36
C ASP A 174 -14.25 11.50 -4.02
N LEU A 175 -14.74 12.45 -3.22
CA LEU A 175 -14.00 13.62 -2.79
C LEU A 175 -13.91 13.64 -1.27
N SER A 176 -12.74 14.06 -0.79
CA SER A 176 -12.53 14.29 0.62
C SER A 176 -11.62 15.49 0.82
N SER A 177 -11.45 15.91 2.07
CA SER A 177 -10.56 16.99 2.45
C SER A 177 -9.67 16.62 3.63
N ILE A 178 -8.52 17.27 3.71
CA ILE A 178 -7.65 17.29 4.89
C ILE A 178 -7.48 18.73 5.36
N PHE A 179 -7.41 18.94 6.68
CA PHE A 179 -7.13 20.25 7.25
C PHE A 179 -5.64 20.55 7.24
N SER A 180 -5.30 21.81 6.96
CA SER A 180 -3.94 22.32 7.04
C SER A 180 -3.90 23.66 7.77
N TYR A 181 -2.89 23.81 8.61
CA TYR A 181 -2.56 25.07 9.29
C TYR A 181 -1.47 25.86 8.56
N SER A 182 -0.89 25.31 7.48
CA SER A 182 0.19 25.96 6.75
C SER A 182 -0.33 27.17 5.96
N GLU A 183 0.34 28.31 6.12
CA GLU A 183 0.03 29.52 5.36
C GLU A 183 0.65 29.51 3.95
N ASN A 184 1.66 28.65 3.71
CA ASN A 184 2.41 28.62 2.46
C ASN A 184 1.80 27.69 1.38
N ILE A 185 0.85 26.84 1.76
CA ILE A 185 0.10 26.00 0.82
C ILE A 185 -1.06 26.83 0.27
N ARG A 186 -1.02 27.22 -1.01
CA ARG A 186 -2.09 28.00 -1.63
C ARG A 186 -3.32 27.15 -1.89
N LEU A 187 -3.14 25.84 -2.07
CA LEU A 187 -4.25 24.89 -2.15
C LEU A 187 -5.05 24.79 -0.83
N ALA A 188 -4.48 25.22 0.31
CA ALA A 188 -5.18 25.24 1.58
C ALA A 188 -6.06 26.48 1.67
N GLU A 189 -7.36 26.33 1.42
CA GLU A 189 -8.32 27.44 1.39
C GLU A 189 -9.50 27.17 2.33
N LYS A 190 -10.27 28.20 2.66
CA LYS A 190 -11.52 28.00 3.40
C LYS A 190 -12.51 27.28 2.47
N GLY A 191 -13.00 26.13 2.93
CA GLY A 191 -13.97 25.31 2.20
C GLY A 191 -15.14 24.87 3.06
N TYR A 192 -16.07 24.14 2.48
CA TYR A 192 -17.19 23.55 3.21
C TYR A 192 -16.69 22.34 4.02
N ASN A 193 -16.82 22.38 5.35
CA ASN A 193 -16.59 21.24 6.23
C ASN A 193 -17.81 21.00 7.12
N LYS A 194 -18.10 19.73 7.43
CA LYS A 194 -19.29 19.32 8.19
C LYS A 194 -19.30 19.86 9.63
N ASP A 195 -18.11 20.09 10.19
CA ASP A 195 -17.93 20.53 11.58
C ASP A 195 -17.88 22.06 11.73
N HIS A 196 -18.01 22.83 10.64
CA HIS A 196 -17.84 24.29 10.64
C HIS A 196 -16.54 24.80 11.29
N LYS A 197 -15.48 23.99 11.29
CA LYS A 197 -14.16 24.36 11.80
C LYS A 197 -13.62 25.49 10.91
N GLY A 198 -13.25 26.64 11.47
CA GLY A 198 -12.72 27.79 10.71
C GLY A 198 -11.34 27.59 10.06
N LEU A 199 -10.93 26.33 9.89
CA LEU A 199 -9.63 25.90 9.40
C LEU A 199 -9.61 25.84 7.86
N ARG A 200 -8.43 26.11 7.28
CA ARG A 200 -8.19 25.88 5.86
C ARG A 200 -8.13 24.39 5.58
N GLN A 201 -8.59 24.00 4.41
CA GLN A 201 -8.56 22.60 3.96
C GLN A 201 -8.00 22.49 2.55
N ILE A 202 -7.45 21.32 2.24
CA ILE A 202 -7.07 20.91 0.90
C ILE A 202 -8.07 19.85 0.51
N ASN A 203 -8.77 20.05 -0.61
CA ASN A 203 -9.66 19.04 -1.16
C ASN A 203 -8.82 18.09 -2.02
N PHE A 204 -9.27 16.85 -2.16
CA PHE A 204 -8.65 15.89 -3.07
C PHE A 204 -9.68 14.89 -3.54
N ALA A 205 -9.39 14.30 -4.70
CA ALA A 205 -10.22 13.27 -5.30
C ALA A 205 -9.48 11.98 -5.49
N LEU A 206 -10.21 10.90 -5.28
CA LEU A 206 -9.79 9.55 -5.58
C LEU A 206 -10.69 9.01 -6.69
N LEU A 207 -10.08 8.64 -7.82
CA LEU A 207 -10.71 7.72 -8.76
C LEU A 207 -10.26 6.31 -8.40
N PHE A 208 -11.22 5.43 -8.20
CA PHE A 208 -11.00 4.08 -7.70
C PHE A 208 -11.74 3.06 -8.55
N SER A 209 -11.21 1.86 -8.71
CA SER A 209 -11.87 0.74 -9.40
C SER A 209 -11.85 -0.48 -8.49
N ASP A 210 -11.13 -1.54 -8.85
CA ASP A 210 -10.66 -2.57 -7.92
C ASP A 210 -9.39 -2.13 -7.15
N GLU A 211 -8.78 -1.03 -7.56
CA GLU A 211 -7.60 -0.38 -6.98
C GLU A 211 -7.62 1.13 -7.33
N PRO A 212 -6.85 1.99 -6.64
CA PRO A 212 -6.83 3.42 -6.96
C PRO A 212 -6.18 3.65 -8.33
N VAL A 213 -6.78 4.52 -9.15
CA VAL A 213 -6.26 4.87 -10.50
C VAL A 213 -5.89 6.34 -10.66
N MET A 214 -6.36 7.21 -9.76
CA MET A 214 -5.90 8.59 -9.67
C MET A 214 -6.13 9.13 -8.26
N LEU A 215 -5.18 9.93 -7.77
CA LEU A 215 -5.36 10.75 -6.58
C LEU A 215 -4.86 12.17 -6.88
N LYS A 216 -5.74 13.17 -6.76
CA LYS A 216 -5.43 14.55 -7.15
C LYS A 216 -5.81 15.54 -6.06
N ALA A 217 -4.85 16.35 -5.61
CA ALA A 217 -5.06 17.45 -4.68
C ALA A 217 -5.62 18.71 -5.39
N MET A 218 -6.32 19.54 -4.62
CA MET A 218 -7.07 20.69 -5.10
C MET A 218 -7.21 21.81 -4.08
N PRO A 219 -7.53 23.04 -4.54
CA PRO A 219 -7.88 24.12 -3.64
C PRO A 219 -9.13 23.79 -2.81
N GLY A 220 -9.07 24.08 -1.51
CA GLY A 220 -10.14 23.79 -0.54
C GLY A 220 -11.48 24.45 -0.82
N SER A 221 -11.49 25.57 -1.57
CA SER A 221 -12.71 26.30 -1.91
C SER A 221 -13.52 25.67 -3.06
N ILE A 222 -12.91 24.75 -3.82
CA ILE A 222 -13.56 24.14 -4.99
C ILE A 222 -14.65 23.18 -4.53
N ARG A 223 -15.87 23.42 -5.00
CA ARG A 223 -17.04 22.55 -4.76
C ARG A 223 -16.97 21.29 -5.62
N ASP A 224 -17.52 20.20 -5.07
CA ASP A 224 -17.53 18.87 -5.67
C ASP A 224 -18.00 18.86 -7.13
N VAL A 225 -19.11 19.54 -7.42
CA VAL A 225 -19.72 19.63 -8.75
C VAL A 225 -18.75 20.25 -9.78
N LYS A 226 -18.05 21.34 -9.40
CA LYS A 226 -17.12 22.04 -10.28
C LYS A 226 -15.86 21.22 -10.53
N TYR A 227 -15.39 20.51 -9.52
CA TYR A 227 -14.26 19.61 -9.70
C TYR A 227 -14.59 18.47 -10.66
N PHE A 228 -15.76 17.87 -10.49
CA PHE A 228 -16.15 16.78 -11.39
C PHE A 228 -16.08 17.21 -12.85
N SER A 229 -16.57 18.41 -13.18
CA SER A 229 -16.47 18.98 -14.52
C SER A 229 -15.01 19.07 -15.00
N SER A 230 -14.05 19.47 -14.15
CA SER A 230 -12.64 19.54 -14.56
C SER A 230 -11.99 18.16 -14.74
N VAL A 231 -12.39 17.15 -13.98
CA VAL A 231 -11.98 15.75 -14.22
C VAL A 231 -12.48 15.27 -15.58
N LEU A 232 -13.74 15.56 -15.93
CA LEU A 232 -14.31 15.16 -17.21
C LEU A 232 -13.60 15.81 -18.40
N GLU A 233 -13.11 17.05 -18.25
CA GLU A 233 -12.32 17.75 -19.27
C GLU A 233 -10.90 17.19 -19.40
N GLU A 234 -10.31 16.76 -18.29
CA GLU A 234 -8.91 16.36 -18.26
C GLU A 234 -8.68 14.89 -18.63
N PHE A 235 -9.64 14.02 -18.29
CA PHE A 235 -9.55 12.57 -18.47
C PHE A 235 -10.70 12.06 -19.33
N ASP A 236 -10.37 11.24 -20.33
CA ASP A 236 -11.37 10.53 -21.11
C ASP A 236 -11.92 9.34 -20.31
N LEU A 237 -13.12 9.51 -19.78
CA LEU A 237 -13.86 8.50 -19.02
C LEU A 237 -14.99 7.84 -19.85
N SER A 238 -15.06 8.09 -21.16
CA SER A 238 -16.15 7.60 -22.04
C SER A 238 -16.29 6.07 -22.04
N LYS A 239 -15.19 5.35 -21.85
CA LYS A 239 -15.18 3.88 -21.80
C LYS A 239 -15.64 3.32 -20.46
N CYS A 240 -15.72 4.13 -19.41
CA CYS A 240 -16.03 3.69 -18.05
C CYS A 240 -17.50 3.89 -17.69
N ILE A 241 -17.98 3.10 -16.72
CA ILE A 241 -19.18 3.42 -15.93
C ILE A 241 -18.71 4.22 -14.70
N ILE A 242 -19.15 5.47 -14.61
CA ILE A 242 -18.78 6.39 -13.53
C ILE A 242 -19.81 6.28 -12.41
N ILE A 243 -19.36 5.93 -11.21
CA ILE A 243 -20.20 5.78 -10.02
C ILE A 243 -19.79 6.86 -9.01
N MET A 244 -20.74 7.70 -8.62
CA MET A 244 -20.46 8.89 -7.79
C MET A 244 -21.20 8.85 -6.46
N ASP A 245 -20.86 9.75 -5.54
CA ASP A 245 -21.67 10.03 -4.35
C ASP A 245 -22.76 11.09 -4.62
N ARG A 246 -23.74 11.18 -3.71
CA ARG A 246 -24.88 12.12 -3.76
C ARG A 246 -24.45 13.60 -3.77
N GLY A 247 -23.20 13.89 -3.39
CA GLY A 247 -22.60 15.22 -3.45
C GLY A 247 -22.41 15.78 -4.85
N PHE A 248 -22.21 14.91 -5.85
CA PHE A 248 -21.82 15.28 -7.22
C PHE A 248 -22.99 15.61 -8.16
N PHE A 249 -24.23 15.35 -7.72
CA PHE A 249 -25.38 15.53 -8.59
C PHE A 249 -25.57 17.00 -9.02
N SER A 250 -25.47 17.24 -10.33
CA SER A 250 -26.05 18.39 -11.02
C SER A 250 -26.64 17.92 -12.36
N MET A 251 -27.80 18.47 -12.74
CA MET A 251 -28.45 18.09 -14.00
C MET A 251 -27.54 18.42 -15.21
N GLU A 252 -26.86 19.57 -15.15
CA GLU A 252 -25.88 20.01 -16.15
C GLU A 252 -24.75 18.99 -16.35
N ASN A 253 -24.14 18.47 -15.28
CA ASN A 253 -23.09 17.46 -15.39
C ASN A 253 -23.64 16.13 -15.94
N MET A 254 -24.88 15.76 -15.61
CA MET A 254 -25.49 14.55 -16.16
C MET A 254 -25.72 14.67 -17.67
N GLU A 255 -26.19 15.83 -18.13
CA GLU A 255 -26.37 16.13 -19.55
C GLU A 255 -25.05 16.20 -20.31
N GLU A 256 -24.01 16.82 -19.71
CA GLU A 256 -22.65 16.85 -20.28
C GLU A 256 -22.08 15.43 -20.42
N MET A 257 -22.16 14.60 -19.37
CA MET A 257 -21.76 13.19 -19.45
C MET A 257 -22.49 12.45 -20.57
N ASN A 258 -23.81 12.67 -20.69
CA ASN A 258 -24.59 12.06 -21.75
C ASN A 258 -24.17 12.54 -23.15
N ARG A 259 -23.87 13.84 -23.32
CA ARG A 259 -23.32 14.40 -24.57
C ARG A 259 -21.96 13.82 -24.94
N ARG A 260 -21.12 13.52 -23.94
CA ARG A 260 -19.80 12.87 -24.13
C ARG A 260 -19.89 11.34 -24.29
N GLY A 261 -21.09 10.77 -24.29
CA GLY A 261 -21.28 9.31 -24.39
C GLY A 261 -20.80 8.53 -23.16
N MET A 262 -20.61 9.20 -22.02
CA MET A 262 -20.19 8.57 -20.77
C MET A 262 -21.37 7.87 -20.11
N ARG A 263 -21.10 6.75 -19.42
CA ARG A 263 -22.09 5.98 -18.67
C ARG A 263 -21.97 6.30 -17.18
N PHE A 264 -23.08 6.49 -16.48
CA PHE A 264 -23.00 6.84 -15.06
C PHE A 264 -24.08 6.21 -14.18
N ILE A 265 -23.79 6.11 -12.89
CA ILE A 265 -24.71 5.78 -11.79
C ILE A 265 -24.55 6.86 -10.72
N GLN A 266 -25.59 7.68 -10.54
CA GLN A 266 -25.55 8.83 -9.64
C GLN A 266 -26.67 8.69 -8.59
N PRO A 267 -26.35 8.42 -7.31
CA PRO A 267 -27.33 8.46 -6.24
C PRO A 267 -27.81 9.89 -6.01
N LEU A 268 -29.06 10.06 -5.61
CA LEU A 268 -29.68 11.36 -5.38
C LEU A 268 -29.83 11.66 -3.89
N ARG A 269 -29.78 12.95 -3.53
CA ARG A 269 -30.18 13.41 -2.19
C ARG A 269 -31.69 13.21 -2.02
N ARG A 270 -32.13 12.74 -0.84
CA ARG A 270 -33.55 12.42 -0.56
C ARG A 270 -34.52 13.60 -0.78
N ASN A 271 -34.04 14.84 -0.71
CA ASN A 271 -34.82 16.06 -0.95
C ASN A 271 -34.77 16.54 -2.41
N SER A 272 -34.15 15.79 -3.32
CA SER A 272 -34.08 16.17 -4.72
C SER A 272 -35.47 16.16 -5.36
N LYS A 273 -35.81 17.26 -6.04
CA LYS A 273 -37.14 17.45 -6.67
C LYS A 273 -37.41 16.50 -7.83
N ILE A 274 -36.36 15.90 -8.40
CA ILE A 274 -36.46 14.92 -9.48
C ILE A 274 -37.01 13.58 -8.99
N ILE A 275 -36.96 13.31 -7.67
CA ILE A 275 -37.40 12.04 -7.11
C ILE A 275 -38.92 12.02 -7.04
N ASP A 276 -39.51 11.06 -7.75
CA ASP A 276 -40.92 10.74 -7.62
C ASP A 276 -41.10 9.55 -6.64
N TYR A 277 -41.47 9.85 -5.39
CA TYR A 277 -41.72 8.83 -4.37
C TYR A 277 -43.04 8.06 -4.57
N SER A 278 -43.84 8.39 -5.60
CA SER A 278 -45.05 7.65 -5.95
C SER A 278 -44.81 6.47 -6.89
N ILE A 279 -43.58 6.30 -7.39
CA ILE A 279 -43.19 5.15 -8.23
C ILE A 279 -43.56 3.84 -7.54
N GLN A 280 -44.32 3.00 -8.24
CA GLN A 280 -44.67 1.66 -7.76
C GLN A 280 -43.44 0.75 -7.76
N LEU A 281 -43.15 0.16 -6.60
CA LEU A 281 -42.03 -0.77 -6.43
C LEU A 281 -42.51 -2.21 -6.71
N LYS A 282 -42.52 -2.57 -7.99
CA LYS A 282 -43.06 -3.86 -8.48
C LYS A 282 -42.06 -4.99 -8.39
N GLU A 283 -40.77 -4.68 -8.53
CA GLU A 283 -39.69 -5.66 -8.57
C GLU A 283 -39.03 -5.81 -7.19
N SER A 284 -38.35 -6.94 -6.98
CA SER A 284 -37.62 -7.19 -5.75
C SER A 284 -36.46 -8.16 -5.92
N PHE A 285 -35.45 -8.02 -5.08
CA PHE A 285 -34.30 -8.92 -4.98
C PHE A 285 -33.77 -8.94 -3.54
N VAL A 286 -32.82 -9.84 -3.26
CA VAL A 286 -32.14 -9.93 -1.97
C VAL A 286 -30.69 -9.48 -2.15
N TYR A 287 -30.24 -8.55 -1.31
CA TYR A 287 -28.85 -8.08 -1.25
C TYR A 287 -28.30 -8.26 0.16
N ARG A 288 -27.32 -9.15 0.36
CA ARG A 288 -26.70 -9.45 1.67
C ARG A 288 -27.75 -9.65 2.79
N ASP A 289 -28.71 -10.56 2.56
CA ASP A 289 -29.82 -10.87 3.47
C ASP A 289 -30.83 -9.72 3.71
N ARG A 290 -30.80 -8.68 2.88
CA ARG A 290 -31.74 -7.55 2.92
C ARG A 290 -32.70 -7.65 1.74
N GLY A 291 -34.00 -7.68 2.00
CA GLY A 291 -35.02 -7.58 0.96
C GLY A 291 -35.08 -6.17 0.40
N ILE A 292 -34.81 -6.03 -0.90
CA ILE A 292 -34.86 -4.77 -1.62
C ILE A 292 -36.02 -4.80 -2.60
N ARG A 293 -36.89 -3.79 -2.54
CA ARG A 293 -37.93 -3.56 -3.56
C ARG A 293 -37.54 -2.38 -4.43
N TYR A 294 -37.87 -2.40 -5.71
CA TYR A 294 -37.56 -1.27 -6.58
C TYR A 294 -38.57 -1.04 -7.71
N GLY A 295 -38.50 0.16 -8.28
CA GLY A 295 -39.22 0.57 -9.47
C GLY A 295 -38.38 1.53 -10.30
N ILE A 296 -38.65 1.57 -11.60
CA ILE A 296 -37.91 2.39 -12.57
C ILE A 296 -38.88 3.35 -13.25
N LYS A 297 -38.45 4.60 -13.47
CA LYS A 297 -39.18 5.62 -14.23
C LYS A 297 -38.24 6.34 -15.18
N SER A 298 -38.62 6.47 -16.45
CA SER A 298 -37.89 7.32 -17.40
C SER A 298 -38.13 8.81 -17.09
N ILE A 299 -37.05 9.60 -17.12
CA ILE A 299 -37.05 11.05 -16.93
C ILE A 299 -36.15 11.67 -18.00
N GLY A 300 -36.75 12.17 -19.08
CA GLY A 300 -36.01 12.67 -20.24
C GLY A 300 -35.10 11.58 -20.82
N SER A 301 -33.80 11.86 -20.94
CA SER A 301 -32.79 10.92 -21.42
C SER A 301 -32.26 9.96 -20.35
N PHE A 302 -32.84 9.96 -19.15
CA PHE A 302 -32.34 9.22 -17.99
C PHE A 302 -33.39 8.26 -17.41
N TYR A 303 -32.93 7.37 -16.54
CA TYR A 303 -33.73 6.42 -15.79
C TYR A 303 -33.54 6.67 -14.30
N LEU A 304 -34.65 6.91 -13.59
CA LEU A 304 -34.70 7.01 -12.14
C LEU A 304 -35.08 5.65 -11.56
N TYR A 305 -34.18 5.10 -10.77
CA TYR A 305 -34.40 3.90 -9.97
C TYR A 305 -34.72 4.33 -8.53
N LEU A 306 -35.87 3.90 -8.03
CA LEU A 306 -36.27 4.08 -6.63
C LEU A 306 -36.25 2.72 -5.95
N TYR A 307 -35.40 2.57 -4.94
CA TYR A 307 -35.27 1.38 -4.11
C TYR A 307 -35.89 1.62 -2.73
N GLU A 308 -36.38 0.56 -2.10
CA GLU A 308 -36.77 0.46 -0.70
C GLU A 308 -36.05 -0.72 -0.06
N ASP A 309 -35.16 -0.43 0.88
CA ASP A 309 -34.56 -1.41 1.76
C ASP A 309 -35.50 -1.62 2.95
N VAL A 310 -36.14 -2.79 3.00
CA VAL A 310 -37.20 -3.10 3.97
C VAL A 310 -36.65 -3.05 5.41
N LYS A 311 -35.43 -3.51 5.62
CA LYS A 311 -34.79 -3.52 6.94
C LYS A 311 -34.41 -2.11 7.38
N MET A 312 -33.78 -1.33 6.50
CA MET A 312 -33.41 0.07 6.76
C MET A 312 -34.63 0.92 7.05
N LYS A 313 -35.74 0.69 6.34
CA LYS A 313 -37.00 1.39 6.59
C LYS A 313 -37.50 1.14 8.01
N GLY A 314 -37.48 -0.11 8.47
CA GLY A 314 -37.88 -0.48 9.84
C GLY A 314 -36.98 0.14 10.91
N GLU A 315 -35.66 0.14 10.69
CA GLU A 315 -34.67 0.77 11.56
C GLU A 315 -34.89 2.30 11.66
N GLU A 316 -35.00 2.98 10.52
CA GLU A 316 -35.26 4.43 10.48
C GLU A 316 -36.60 4.80 11.11
N TYR A 317 -37.64 3.97 10.92
CA TYR A 317 -38.94 4.16 11.53
C TYR A 317 -38.88 4.04 13.06
N SER A 318 -38.15 3.05 13.57
CA SER A 318 -37.96 2.84 15.01
C SER A 318 -37.22 4.04 15.64
N ASN A 319 -36.14 4.51 15.01
CA ASN A 319 -35.40 5.70 15.45
C ASN A 319 -36.28 6.96 15.50
N LEU A 320 -37.20 7.12 14.53
CA LEU A 320 -38.16 8.23 14.54
C LEU A 320 -39.13 8.15 15.71
N ILE A 321 -39.64 6.96 16.03
CA ILE A 321 -40.52 6.75 17.20
C ILE A 321 -39.76 7.09 18.48
N GLU A 322 -38.55 6.56 18.66
CA GLU A 322 -37.72 6.87 19.83
C GLU A 322 -37.46 8.37 19.99
N ALA A 323 -37.14 9.06 18.89
CA ALA A 323 -36.91 10.50 18.91
C ALA A 323 -38.18 11.26 19.33
N ARG A 324 -39.36 10.86 18.83
CA ARG A 324 -40.66 11.45 19.21
C ARG A 324 -40.96 11.22 20.69
N VAL A 325 -40.74 10.02 21.22
CA VAL A 325 -40.92 9.68 22.64
C VAL A 325 -40.00 10.51 23.53
N LYS A 326 -38.76 10.76 23.11
CA LYS A 326 -37.79 11.64 23.80
C LYS A 326 -38.11 13.15 23.68
N GLY A 327 -39.24 13.52 23.08
CA GLY A 327 -39.68 14.91 22.94
C GLY A 327 -39.02 15.70 21.80
N ASN A 328 -38.25 15.06 20.92
CA ASN A 328 -37.64 15.73 19.78
C ASN A 328 -38.70 16.01 18.69
N LYS A 329 -38.81 17.27 18.25
CA LYS A 329 -39.69 17.66 17.14
C LYS A 329 -39.06 17.30 15.79
N VAL A 330 -39.18 16.04 15.38
CA VAL A 330 -38.66 15.54 14.09
C VAL A 330 -39.79 15.47 13.05
N LYS A 331 -39.79 16.41 12.09
CA LYS A 331 -40.68 16.36 10.91
C LYS A 331 -39.93 15.71 9.74
N ILE A 332 -40.09 14.40 9.59
CA ILE A 332 -39.56 13.65 8.45
C ILE A 332 -40.73 13.05 7.66
N ASP A 333 -40.67 13.18 6.34
CA ASP A 333 -41.60 12.55 5.41
C ASP A 333 -41.37 11.03 5.39
N GLU A 334 -42.31 10.29 5.98
CA GLU A 334 -42.22 8.83 6.16
C GLU A 334 -42.10 8.07 4.83
N ARG A 335 -42.51 8.67 3.70
CA ARG A 335 -42.38 8.09 2.36
C ARG A 335 -40.91 7.94 1.93
N ARG A 336 -39.99 8.66 2.57
CA ARG A 336 -38.55 8.66 2.27
C ARG A 336 -37.76 7.62 3.05
N LEU A 337 -38.39 6.94 4.01
CA LEU A 337 -37.70 6.03 4.91
C LEU A 337 -37.27 4.75 4.19
N GLY A 338 -36.03 4.35 4.42
CA GLY A 338 -35.39 3.23 3.74
C GLY A 338 -35.29 3.38 2.22
N LYS A 339 -35.54 4.58 1.67
CA LYS A 339 -35.48 4.83 0.23
C LYS A 339 -34.08 5.21 -0.23
N ILE A 340 -33.69 4.66 -1.37
CA ILE A 340 -32.48 5.02 -2.10
C ILE A 340 -32.91 5.34 -3.53
N SER A 341 -32.50 6.51 -4.03
CA SER A 341 -32.82 6.95 -5.39
C SER A 341 -31.54 7.09 -6.19
N ILE A 342 -31.53 6.54 -7.39
CA ILE A 342 -30.37 6.54 -8.29
C ILE A 342 -30.84 6.98 -9.68
N ILE A 343 -30.11 7.91 -10.29
CA ILE A 343 -30.30 8.28 -11.70
C ILE A 343 -29.14 7.72 -12.54
N SER A 344 -29.47 7.19 -13.72
CA SER A 344 -28.49 6.67 -14.67
C SER A 344 -28.96 6.93 -16.10
N ASN A 345 -28.03 7.09 -17.04
CA ASN A 345 -28.35 7.05 -18.47
C ASN A 345 -28.35 5.64 -19.06
N MET A 346 -28.15 4.61 -18.25
CA MET A 346 -28.24 3.21 -18.63
C MET A 346 -29.55 2.59 -18.15
N LEU A 347 -30.23 1.86 -19.02
CA LEU A 347 -31.33 0.98 -18.64
C LEU A 347 -30.80 -0.43 -18.40
N MET A 348 -30.82 -0.86 -17.15
CA MET A 348 -30.38 -2.19 -16.70
C MET A 348 -31.35 -2.69 -15.62
N ASP A 349 -31.23 -3.97 -15.28
CA ASP A 349 -31.96 -4.54 -14.14
C ASP A 349 -31.56 -3.83 -12.83
N GLY A 350 -32.52 -3.65 -11.93
CA GLY A 350 -32.32 -2.84 -10.72
C GLY A 350 -31.34 -3.47 -9.74
N ASP A 351 -31.28 -4.79 -9.67
CA ASP A 351 -30.27 -5.52 -8.89
C ASP A 351 -28.84 -5.17 -9.37
N LYS A 352 -28.59 -5.17 -10.68
CA LYS A 352 -27.27 -4.83 -11.26
C LYS A 352 -26.85 -3.39 -10.97
N ILE A 353 -27.76 -2.42 -11.13
CA ILE A 353 -27.48 -1.00 -10.80
C ILE A 353 -27.21 -0.85 -9.30
N TYR A 354 -27.99 -1.54 -8.47
CA TYR A 354 -27.81 -1.52 -7.02
C TYR A 354 -26.48 -2.13 -6.61
N ASP A 355 -26.10 -3.28 -7.17
CA ASP A 355 -24.83 -3.96 -6.90
C ASP A 355 -23.63 -3.09 -7.29
N LEU A 356 -23.64 -2.52 -8.50
CA LEU A 356 -22.60 -1.58 -8.95
C LEU A 356 -22.52 -0.37 -8.00
N TYR A 357 -23.65 0.21 -7.63
CA TYR A 357 -23.67 1.31 -6.66
C TYR A 357 -23.09 0.90 -5.31
N LYS A 358 -23.39 -0.31 -4.83
CA LYS A 358 -22.93 -0.80 -3.53
C LYS A 358 -21.46 -1.19 -3.48
N GLN A 359 -20.84 -1.54 -4.60
CA GLN A 359 -19.39 -1.74 -4.69
C GLN A 359 -18.59 -0.48 -4.31
N ARG A 360 -19.21 0.71 -4.30
CA ARG A 360 -18.57 1.94 -3.83
C ARG A 360 -18.11 1.86 -2.36
N GLU A 361 -18.70 0.99 -1.54
CA GLU A 361 -18.32 0.85 -0.12
C GLU A 361 -16.83 0.51 0.04
N ASP A 362 -16.21 -0.16 -0.95
CA ASP A 362 -14.78 -0.47 -0.96
C ASP A 362 -13.89 0.79 -1.02
N ILE A 363 -14.40 1.93 -1.53
CA ILE A 363 -13.67 3.20 -1.58
C ILE A 363 -13.47 3.80 -0.18
N GLU A 364 -14.40 3.57 0.75
CA GLU A 364 -14.34 4.14 2.11
C GLU A 364 -13.10 3.62 2.85
N GLN A 365 -12.79 2.32 2.68
CA GLN A 365 -11.57 1.72 3.21
C GLN A 365 -10.30 2.38 2.62
N ALA A 366 -10.32 2.75 1.34
CA ALA A 366 -9.21 3.46 0.70
C ALA A 366 -9.00 4.84 1.32
N PHE A 367 -10.07 5.59 1.59
CA PHE A 367 -9.98 6.90 2.22
C PHE A 367 -9.50 6.83 3.66
N ASP A 368 -9.98 5.86 4.44
CA ASP A 368 -9.58 5.74 5.85
C ASP A 368 -8.08 5.46 5.97
N GLY A 369 -7.54 4.53 5.15
CA GLY A 369 -6.10 4.27 5.08
C GLY A 369 -5.31 5.52 4.68
N MET A 370 -5.77 6.20 3.63
CA MET A 370 -5.08 7.37 3.09
C MET A 370 -5.11 8.59 4.03
N LYS A 371 -6.24 8.85 4.72
CA LYS A 371 -6.34 9.97 5.66
C LYS A 371 -5.32 9.82 6.77
N ASN A 372 -5.22 8.62 7.36
CA ASN A 372 -4.23 8.33 8.40
C ASN A 372 -2.80 8.66 7.93
N GLU A 373 -2.44 8.31 6.69
CA GLU A 373 -1.14 8.68 6.11
C GLU A 373 -0.97 10.19 5.87
N LEU A 374 -1.99 10.86 5.33
CA LEU A 374 -1.96 12.30 5.09
C LEU A 374 -1.84 13.11 6.38
N GLU A 375 -2.38 12.61 7.50
CA GLU A 375 -2.31 13.29 8.79
C GLU A 375 -0.91 13.25 9.42
N ASN A 376 -0.14 12.18 9.19
CA ASN A 376 1.16 11.97 9.84
C ASN A 376 2.28 12.90 9.35
N ASP A 377 2.18 13.46 8.14
CA ASP A 377 3.28 14.19 7.48
C ASP A 377 2.95 15.66 7.13
N LYS A 378 1.87 16.22 7.71
CA LYS A 378 1.40 17.60 7.42
C LYS A 378 2.50 18.67 7.58
N THR A 379 3.53 18.43 8.40
CA THR A 379 4.61 19.38 8.70
C THR A 379 5.66 19.54 7.60
N TYR A 380 5.76 18.59 6.65
CA TYR A 380 6.78 18.62 5.60
C TYR A 380 6.31 19.27 4.29
N LEU A 381 5.03 19.66 4.21
CA LEU A 381 4.39 20.16 3.00
C LEU A 381 4.36 21.69 3.06
N GLN A 382 5.37 22.32 2.47
CA GLN A 382 5.58 23.77 2.58
C GLN A 382 5.15 24.56 1.33
N ASP A 383 4.79 23.89 0.24
CA ASP A 383 4.34 24.50 -1.01
C ASP A 383 3.49 23.54 -1.84
N ASP A 384 2.83 24.07 -2.87
CA ASP A 384 1.85 23.34 -3.68
C ASP A 384 2.47 22.21 -4.52
N ASP A 385 3.71 22.37 -5.02
CA ASP A 385 4.33 21.34 -5.85
C ASP A 385 4.81 20.18 -4.98
N SER A 386 5.49 20.47 -3.86
CA SER A 386 5.83 19.43 -2.88
C SER A 386 4.59 18.67 -2.39
N LEU A 387 3.45 19.38 -2.21
CA LEU A 387 2.16 18.76 -1.88
C LEU A 387 1.67 17.82 -2.99
N ARG A 388 1.68 18.25 -4.25
CA ARG A 388 1.28 17.39 -5.39
C ARG A 388 2.15 16.15 -5.51
N GLY A 389 3.47 16.31 -5.38
CA GLY A 389 4.41 15.18 -5.41
C GLY A 389 4.15 14.21 -4.27
N TYR A 390 3.84 14.74 -3.08
CA TYR A 390 3.48 13.91 -1.94
C TYR A 390 2.17 13.14 -2.16
N PHE A 391 1.14 13.76 -2.71
CA PHE A 391 -0.09 13.07 -3.11
C PHE A 391 0.17 11.99 -4.16
N PHE A 392 1.12 12.20 -5.09
CA PHE A 392 1.52 11.17 -6.06
C PHE A 392 2.24 9.98 -5.39
N ILE A 393 3.08 10.22 -4.38
CA ILE A 393 3.70 9.14 -3.60
C ILE A 393 2.65 8.36 -2.79
N ILE A 394 1.70 9.05 -2.17
CA ILE A 394 0.58 8.41 -1.46
C ILE A 394 -0.25 7.58 -2.43
N PHE A 395 -0.50 8.09 -3.62
CA PHE A 395 -1.20 7.35 -4.67
C PHE A 395 -0.53 6.01 -4.95
N VAL A 396 0.79 6.01 -5.19
CA VAL A 396 1.55 4.79 -5.47
C VAL A 396 1.57 3.86 -4.26
N SER A 397 1.68 4.38 -3.04
CA SER A 397 1.60 3.59 -1.81
C SER A 397 0.24 2.90 -1.67
N LEU A 398 -0.84 3.65 -1.87
CA LEU A 398 -2.20 3.15 -1.85
C LEU A 398 -2.43 2.12 -2.95
N TYR A 399 -1.90 2.35 -4.15
CA TYR A 399 -1.92 1.38 -5.24
C TYR A 399 -1.31 0.05 -4.79
N LEU A 400 -0.08 0.06 -4.24
CA LEU A 400 0.58 -1.15 -3.75
C LEU A 400 -0.21 -1.86 -2.64
N TYR A 401 -0.78 -1.10 -1.69
CA TYR A 401 -1.64 -1.65 -0.64
C TYR A 401 -2.83 -2.41 -1.23
N PHE A 402 -3.55 -1.80 -2.18
CA PHE A 402 -4.71 -2.43 -2.83
C PHE A 402 -4.32 -3.61 -3.72
N ARG A 403 -3.14 -3.59 -4.36
CA ARG A 403 -2.60 -4.77 -5.06
C ARG A 403 -2.44 -5.95 -4.12
N VAL A 404 -1.83 -5.73 -2.95
CA VAL A 404 -1.68 -6.78 -1.93
C VAL A 404 -3.05 -7.25 -1.42
N MET A 405 -3.97 -6.32 -1.15
CA MET A 405 -5.33 -6.66 -0.73
C MET A 405 -6.06 -7.52 -1.78
N ASN A 406 -5.90 -7.20 -3.06
CA ASN A 406 -6.50 -7.96 -4.16
C ASN A 406 -5.90 -9.37 -4.28
N ILE A 407 -4.64 -9.57 -3.93
CA ILE A 407 -4.05 -10.92 -3.85
C ILE A 407 -4.61 -11.70 -2.66
N ILE A 408 -4.73 -11.08 -1.49
CA ILE A 408 -5.38 -11.70 -0.31
C ILE A 408 -6.82 -12.11 -0.67
N LYS A 409 -7.58 -11.23 -1.33
CA LYS A 409 -8.94 -11.49 -1.85
C LYS A 409 -8.95 -12.71 -2.79
N LYS A 410 -8.05 -12.75 -3.79
CA LYS A 410 -7.94 -13.86 -4.75
C LYS A 410 -7.53 -15.18 -4.11
N ALA A 411 -6.73 -15.14 -3.04
CA ALA A 411 -6.34 -16.31 -2.26
C ALA A 411 -7.43 -16.80 -1.28
N GLY A 412 -8.54 -16.07 -1.14
CA GLY A 412 -9.62 -16.41 -0.21
C GLY A 412 -9.28 -16.18 1.27
N LEU A 413 -8.28 -15.34 1.55
CA LEU A 413 -7.73 -15.15 2.91
C LEU A 413 -8.30 -13.93 3.67
N THR A 414 -9.29 -13.23 3.12
CA THR A 414 -9.79 -11.95 3.66
C THR A 414 -10.37 -12.02 5.07
N LYS A 415 -10.84 -13.20 5.52
CA LYS A 415 -11.34 -13.41 6.88
C LYS A 415 -10.23 -13.66 7.91
N GLU A 416 -9.06 -14.09 7.44
CA GLU A 416 -7.95 -14.55 8.27
C GLU A 416 -6.78 -13.57 8.28
N LEU A 417 -6.70 -12.71 7.26
CA LEU A 417 -5.52 -11.91 7.00
C LEU A 417 -5.87 -10.56 6.36
N SER A 418 -5.51 -9.48 7.05
CA SER A 418 -5.46 -8.12 6.50
C SER A 418 -4.11 -7.85 5.81
N VAL A 419 -4.02 -6.76 5.04
CA VAL A 419 -2.76 -6.34 4.41
C VAL A 419 -1.67 -6.08 5.46
N ASN A 420 -2.01 -5.38 6.54
CA ASN A 420 -1.03 -5.05 7.58
C ASN A 420 -0.54 -6.31 8.31
N GLU A 421 -1.43 -7.27 8.59
CA GLU A 421 -1.03 -8.56 9.18
C GLU A 421 -0.14 -9.36 8.22
N LEU A 422 -0.44 -9.35 6.93
CA LEU A 422 0.42 -10.00 5.93
C LEU A 422 1.81 -9.37 5.90
N LEU A 423 1.90 -8.03 5.84
CA LEU A 423 3.19 -7.32 5.82
C LEU A 423 3.97 -7.56 7.12
N LEU A 424 3.29 -7.66 8.26
CA LEU A 424 3.89 -7.98 9.55
C LEU A 424 4.40 -9.43 9.61
N GLU A 425 3.65 -10.41 9.12
CA GLU A 425 4.14 -11.80 9.06
C GLU A 425 5.34 -11.93 8.12
N LEU A 426 5.31 -11.23 6.99
CA LEU A 426 6.41 -11.24 6.02
C LEU A 426 7.64 -10.44 6.47
N SER A 427 7.52 -9.51 7.43
CA SER A 427 8.67 -8.78 7.99
C SER A 427 9.59 -9.70 8.82
N ARG A 428 9.11 -10.90 9.17
CA ARG A 428 9.88 -11.94 9.87
C ARG A 428 10.80 -12.73 8.94
N VAL A 429 10.74 -12.48 7.63
CA VAL A 429 11.63 -13.11 6.65
C VAL A 429 12.80 -12.19 6.39
N TYR A 430 13.99 -12.63 6.81
CA TYR A 430 15.23 -11.88 6.64
C TYR A 430 16.14 -12.53 5.60
N LEU A 431 16.95 -11.71 4.93
CA LEU A 431 18.04 -12.16 4.06
C LEU A 431 19.38 -11.77 4.67
N GLN A 432 20.27 -12.76 4.78
CA GLN A 432 21.61 -12.61 5.31
C GLN A 432 22.63 -12.59 4.17
N GLU A 433 23.53 -11.61 4.18
CA GLU A 433 24.68 -11.56 3.29
C GLU A 433 25.95 -11.93 4.07
N TYR A 434 26.66 -12.94 3.58
CA TYR A 434 27.89 -13.46 4.18
C TYR A 434 29.12 -12.72 3.64
N THR A 435 30.23 -12.84 4.36
CA THR A 435 31.51 -12.21 3.98
C THR A 435 32.07 -12.71 2.65
N ASP A 436 31.67 -13.91 2.21
CA ASP A 436 32.03 -14.52 0.93
C ASP A 436 31.06 -14.15 -0.22
N GLY A 437 30.06 -13.30 0.05
CA GLY A 437 29.05 -12.88 -0.92
C GLY A 437 27.87 -13.84 -1.07
N LYS A 438 27.87 -14.99 -0.37
CA LYS A 438 26.72 -15.89 -0.35
C LYS A 438 25.52 -15.20 0.32
N LYS A 439 24.32 -15.50 -0.16
CA LYS A 439 23.05 -15.01 0.37
C LYS A 439 22.20 -16.18 0.83
N THR A 440 21.58 -16.08 1.99
CA THR A 440 20.60 -17.07 2.45
C THR A 440 19.44 -16.38 3.16
N TYR A 441 18.26 -16.99 3.12
CA TYR A 441 17.18 -16.63 4.03
C TYR A 441 17.50 -17.12 5.45
N THR A 442 16.98 -16.42 6.46
CA THR A 442 16.90 -16.96 7.83
C THR A 442 15.84 -18.05 7.92
N GLU A 443 15.76 -18.73 9.06
CA GLU A 443 14.65 -19.65 9.34
C GLU A 443 13.30 -18.93 9.15
N ILE A 444 12.44 -19.52 8.32
CA ILE A 444 11.13 -18.96 7.99
C ILE A 444 10.10 -19.66 8.86
N PRO A 445 9.25 -18.92 9.61
CA PRO A 445 8.19 -19.54 10.40
C PRO A 445 7.21 -20.31 9.50
N GLU A 446 6.77 -21.50 9.94
CA GLU A 446 5.82 -22.36 9.20
C GLU A 446 4.54 -21.60 8.79
N ARG A 447 4.03 -20.73 9.67
CA ARG A 447 2.89 -19.85 9.36
C ARG A 447 3.15 -18.99 8.12
N VAL A 448 4.35 -18.45 7.98
CA VAL A 448 4.74 -17.61 6.84
C VAL A 448 4.84 -18.45 5.56
N GLU A 449 5.42 -19.64 5.62
CA GLU A 449 5.47 -20.57 4.48
C GLU A 449 4.05 -20.96 3.99
N ASN A 450 3.15 -21.24 4.94
CA ASN A 450 1.74 -21.53 4.67
C ASN A 450 1.02 -20.33 4.01
N ILE A 451 1.32 -19.11 4.44
CA ILE A 451 0.77 -17.90 3.80
C ILE A 451 1.31 -17.76 2.37
N ILE A 452 2.64 -17.81 2.19
CA ILE A 452 3.30 -17.63 0.89
C ILE A 452 2.80 -18.64 -0.14
N SER A 453 2.67 -19.92 0.25
CA SER A 453 2.15 -20.98 -0.63
C SER A 453 0.72 -20.75 -1.10
N LYS A 454 -0.15 -20.17 -0.25
CA LYS A 454 -1.53 -19.80 -0.61
C LYS A 454 -1.60 -18.58 -1.53
N LEU A 455 -0.71 -17.60 -1.36
CA LEU A 455 -0.70 -16.37 -2.17
C LEU A 455 -0.31 -16.62 -3.63
N LYS A 456 0.43 -17.71 -3.93
CA LYS A 456 0.92 -18.05 -5.28
C LYS A 456 1.75 -16.93 -5.92
N VAL A 457 2.55 -16.24 -5.12
CA VAL A 457 3.48 -15.19 -5.53
C VAL A 457 4.89 -15.64 -5.21
N ASP A 458 5.84 -15.43 -6.13
CA ASP A 458 7.24 -15.82 -5.95
C ASP A 458 8.00 -14.84 -5.03
N ILE A 459 7.61 -14.83 -3.75
CA ILE A 459 8.20 -13.97 -2.72
C ILE A 459 9.61 -14.47 -2.35
N LEU A 460 9.88 -15.77 -2.46
CA LEU A 460 11.14 -16.39 -2.03
C LEU A 460 11.78 -17.17 -3.18
N PRO A 461 12.36 -16.46 -4.17
CA PRO A 461 13.08 -17.13 -5.24
C PRO A 461 14.25 -17.96 -4.70
N LYS A 462 14.63 -19.03 -5.41
CA LYS A 462 15.81 -19.82 -5.04
C LYS A 462 17.09 -18.96 -5.17
N ILE A 463 17.87 -18.84 -4.08
CA ILE A 463 19.13 -18.08 -4.01
C ILE A 463 20.33 -19.00 -3.89
#